data_AF-A0A841H7T6-F1
#
_entry.id   AF-A0A841H7T6-F1
#
_cell.length_a   1.000
_cell.length_b   1.000
_cell.length_c   1.000
_cell.angle_alpha   90.00
_cell.angle_beta   90.00
_cell.angle_gamma   90.00
#
_symmetry.space_group_name_H-M   'P 1'
#
loop_
_entity.id
_entity.type
_entity.pdbx_description
1 polymer ?
#
loop_
_entity_poly.entity_id
_entity_poly.type
_entity_poly.pdbx_seq_one_letter_code
_entity_poly.pdbx_strand_id
1 'polypeptide(L)' 'MRFDFTRAVGLLAAFVAVGMIGLSAADVMPARVMFMMVLPSMIVFAAISFLIGMKHGEHRITG' A
#
# COMPACT_ATOMS: atom_id res chain seq x y z
N MET A 1 -8.50 -19.92 -0.60
CA MET A 1 -7.64 -18.74 -0.35
C MET A 1 -7.93 -18.10 1.02
N ARG A 2 -7.80 -18.83 2.15
CA ARG A 2 -8.17 -18.28 3.48
C ARG A 2 -7.06 -17.43 4.11
N PHE A 3 -5.84 -17.52 3.59
CA PHE A 3 -4.69 -16.71 3.99
C PHE A 3 -4.38 -15.58 3.00
N ASP A 4 -4.98 -15.56 1.82
CA ASP A 4 -4.54 -14.65 0.75
C ASP A 4 -4.93 -13.21 1.01
N PHE A 5 -6.17 -12.93 1.41
CA PHE A 5 -6.60 -11.55 1.63
C PHE A 5 -5.88 -10.91 2.82
N THR A 6 -5.91 -11.55 4.00
CA THR A 6 -5.28 -11.00 5.21
C THR A 6 -3.77 -10.88 5.06
N ARG A 7 -3.07 -11.87 4.45
CA ARG A 7 -1.61 -11.74 4.22
C ARG A 7 -1.29 -10.67 3.21
N ALA A 8 -2.07 -10.55 2.14
CA ALA A 8 -1.81 -9.56 1.10
C ALA A 8 -2.06 -8.13 1.60
N VAL A 9 -3.11 -7.90 2.40
CA VAL A 9 -3.30 -6.64 3.11
C VAL A 9 -2.16 -6.37 4.10
N GLY A 10 -1.69 -7.40 4.82
CA GLY A 10 -0.52 -7.28 5.70
C GLY A 10 0.76 -6.87 4.95
N LEU A 11 1.00 -7.47 3.78
CA LEU A 11 2.10 -7.09 2.89
C LEU A 11 1.97 -5.65 2.39
N LEU A 12 0.76 -5.24 1.98
CA LEU A 12 0.50 -3.86 1.54
C LEU A 12 0.83 -2.85 2.65
N ALA A 13 0.39 -3.13 3.88
CA ALA A 13 0.70 -2.29 5.04
C ALA A 13 2.21 -2.25 5.34
N ALA A 14 2.92 -3.38 5.19
CA ALA A 14 4.37 -3.43 5.34
C ALA A 14 5.08 -2.56 4.28
N PHE A 15 4.64 -2.60 3.02
CA PHE A 15 5.19 -1.72 1.98
C PHE A 15 4.96 -0.24 2.27
N VAL A 16 3.78 0.12 2.76
CA VAL A 16 3.49 1.50 3.18
C VAL A 16 4.42 1.94 4.32
N ALA A 17 4.62 1.07 5.32
CA ALA A 17 5.52 1.35 6.43
C ALA A 17 6.98 1.55 5.97
N VAL A 18 7.48 0.67 5.09
CA VAL A 18 8.83 0.78 4.52
C VAL A 18 8.99 2.07 3.71
N GLY A 19 8.01 2.42 2.89
CA GLY A 19 8.02 3.67 2.12
C GLY A 19 8.09 4.91 3.02
N MET A 20 7.33 4.92 4.12
CA MET A 20 7.34 6.01 5.10
C MET A 20 8.67 6.12 5.84
N ILE A 21 9.31 5.00 6.19
CA ILE A 21 10.64 5.00 6.80
C ILE A 21 11.66 5.58 5.81
N GLY A 22 11.65 5.13 4.55
CA GLY A 22 12.53 5.67 3.51
C GLY A 22 12.34 7.18 3.31
N LEU A 23 11.09 7.64 3.28
CA LEU A 23 10.78 9.06 3.12
C LEU A 23 11.21 9.89 4.34
N SER A 24 11.06 9.35 5.55
CA SER A 24 11.57 9.98 6.78
C SER A 24 13.09 10.06 6.83
N ALA A 25 13.79 9.06 6.28
CA ALA A 25 15.25 9.03 6.25
C ALA A 25 15.85 9.98 5.20
N ALA A 26 15.08 10.31 4.16
CA ALA A 26 15.51 11.19 3.09
C ALA A 26 15.44 12.70 3.44
N ASP A 27 14.75 13.06 4.51
CA ASP A 27 14.56 14.44 5.01
C ASP A 27 14.11 15.45 3.93
N VAL A 28 13.36 14.97 2.94
CA VAL A 28 12.92 15.79 1.79
C VAL A 28 11.74 16.70 2.11
N MET A 29 10.99 16.41 3.18
CA MET A 29 9.75 17.10 3.53
C MET A 29 9.48 17.07 5.05
N PRO A 30 8.78 18.08 5.61
CA PRO A 30 8.41 18.08 7.02
C PRO A 30 7.47 16.91 7.38
N ALA A 31 7.69 16.31 8.56
CA ALA A 31 6.87 15.21 9.07
C ALA A 31 5.36 15.52 9.09
N ARG A 32 4.98 16.77 9.36
CA ARG A 32 3.58 17.23 9.29
C ARG A 32 2.95 16.95 7.93
N VAL A 33 3.62 17.32 6.84
CA VAL A 33 3.14 17.10 5.47
C VAL A 33 3.09 15.61 5.18
N MET A 34 4.12 14.88 5.61
CA MET A 34 4.21 13.43 5.43
C MET A 34 3.02 12.69 6.06
N PHE A 35 2.71 12.97 7.32
CA PHE A 35 1.64 12.27 8.04
C PHE A 35 0.23 12.78 7.71
N MET A 36 0.06 14.07 7.37
CA MET A 36 -1.27 14.66 7.12
C MET A 36 -1.69 14.65 5.65
N MET A 37 -0.77 14.45 4.71
CA MET A 37 -1.08 14.47 3.27
C MET A 37 -0.58 13.22 2.55
N VAL A 38 0.70 12.88 2.71
CA VAL A 38 1.33 11.79 1.94
C VAL A 38 0.82 10.44 2.41
N LEU A 39 0.88 10.16 3.71
CA LEU A 39 0.39 8.91 4.28
C LEU A 39 -1.08 8.61 3.93
N PRO A 40 -2.05 9.54 4.13
CA PRO A 40 -3.43 9.26 3.78
C PRO A 40 -3.63 9.00 2.28
N SER A 41 -3.01 9.78 1.40
CA SER A 41 -3.10 9.56 -0.06
C SER A 41 -2.45 8.24 -0.50
N MET A 42 -1.32 7.88 0.11
CA MET A 42 -0.61 6.64 -0.15
C MET A 42 -1.44 5.42 0.28
N ILE A 43 -2.13 5.49 1.43
CA ILE A 43 -3.05 4.43 1.89
C ILE A 43 -4.22 4.27 0.91
N VAL A 44 -4.85 5.37 0.49
CA VAL A 44 -5.99 5.33 -0.45
C VAL A 44 -5.55 4.72 -1.78
N PHE A 45 -4.43 5.19 -2.33
CA PHE A 45 -3.89 4.67 -3.59
C PHE A 45 -3.52 3.19 -3.50
N ALA A 46 -2.85 2.79 -2.41
CA ALA A 46 -2.47 1.41 -2.16
C ALA A 46 -3.71 0.50 -2.08
N ALA A 47 -4.76 0.92 -1.37
CA ALA A 47 -6.01 0.17 -1.24
C ALA A 47 -6.72 -0.01 -2.58
N ILE A 48 -6.83 1.07 -3.37
CA ILE A 48 -7.47 1.02 -4.70
C ILE A 48 -6.68 0.11 -5.64
N SER A 49 -5.36 0.31 -5.73
CA SER A 49 -4.48 -0.47 -6.61
C SER A 49 -4.50 -1.95 -6.24
N PHE A 50 -4.52 -2.26 -4.93
CA PHE A 50 -4.62 -3.62 -4.44
C PHE A 50 -5.95 -4.27 -4.81
N LEU A 51 -7.06 -3.57 -4.64
CA LEU A 51 -8.39 -4.08 -5.00
C LEU A 51 -8.50 -4.40 -6.49
N ILE A 52 -7.99 -3.49 -7.34
CA ILE A 52 -7.95 -3.67 -8.80
C ILE A 52 -7.03 -4.83 -9.17
N GLY A 53 -5.83 -4.90 -8.57
CA GLY A 53 -4.86 -5.96 -8.83
C GLY A 53 -5.37 -7.35 -8.48
N MET A 54 -6.09 -7.49 -7.34
CA MET A 54 -6.74 -8.75 -6.97
C MET A 54 -7.75 -9.20 -8.04
N LYS A 55 -8.58 -8.28 -8.55
CA LYS A 55 -9.55 -8.58 -9.62
C LYS A 55 -8.86 -8.96 -10.94
N HIS A 56 -7.76 -8.30 -11.28
CA HIS A 56 -6.95 -8.65 -12.45
C HIS A 56 -6.27 -10.02 -12.33
N GLY A 57 -5.81 -10.38 -11.13
CA GLY A 57 -5.25 -11.70 -10.84
C GLY A 57 -6.29 -12.81 -10.94
N GLU A 58 -7.51 -12.56 -10.46
CA GLU A 58 -8.66 -13.47 -10.60
C GLU A 58 -8.96 -13.80 -12.07
N HIS A 59 -8.89 -12.79 -12.96
CA HIS A 59 -9.10 -12.97 -14.41
C HIS A 59 -8.03 -13.83 -15.11
N ARG A 60 -6.81 -13.94 -14.59
CA ARG A 60 -5.74 -14.76 -15.21
C ARG A 60 -5.78 -16.24 -14.84
N ILE A 61 -6.44 -16.62 -13.75
CA ILE A 61 -6.49 -18.02 -13.28
C ILE A 61 -7.61 -18.81 -13.98
N THR A 62 -8.57 -18.12 -14.59
CA THR A 62 -9.72 -18.73 -15.30
C THR A 62 -9.56 -18.75 -16.83
N GLY A 63 -8.45 -18.21 -17.37
CA GLY A 63 -8.13 -18.23 -18.80
C GLY A 63 -7.45 -19.51 -19.26
#